data_AF-A0AAV2AB65-F1
#
_entry.id   AF-A0AAV2AB65-F1
#
_cell.length_a   1.000
_cell.length_b   1.000
_cell.length_c   1.000
_cell.angle_alpha   90.00
_cell.angle_beta   90.00
_cell.angle_gamma   90.00
#
_symmetry.space_group_name_H-M   'P 1'
#
loop_
_entity.id
_entity.type
_entity.pdbx_description
1 polymer ?
#
loop_
_entity_poly.entity_id
_entity_poly.type
_entity_poly.pdbx_seq_one_letter_code
_entity_poly.pdbx_strand_id
1 'polypeptide(L)'
;MGYNKYGLYHDDLYYETPEVEEAVRRLPREIQDARVYRIQRAFQLSISHSLLPKEEWTKFEDDLNNRYLQKYIDEVKNEKKERDLWAKMH
;
A
#
# COMPACT_ATOMS: atom_id res chain seq x y z
N MET A 1 -2.44 0.89 16.38
CA MET A 1 -2.36 1.82 15.23
C MET A 1 -3.77 2.30 14.90
N GLY A 2 -3.92 3.56 14.44
CA GLY A 2 -5.23 4.20 14.20
C GLY A 2 -5.48 4.58 12.74
N TYR A 3 -4.73 4.02 11.80
CA TYR A 3 -4.86 4.30 10.36
C TYR A 3 -6.25 3.95 9.81
N ASN A 4 -6.90 2.95 10.39
CA ASN A 4 -8.26 2.55 10.03
C ASN A 4 -9.28 3.67 10.26
N LYS A 5 -9.04 4.58 11.22
CA LYS A 5 -9.89 5.76 11.48
C LYS A 5 -9.80 6.83 10.39
N TYR A 6 -8.75 6.75 9.57
CA TYR A 6 -8.57 7.55 8.36
C TYR A 6 -9.03 6.81 7.10
N GLY A 7 -9.52 5.57 7.27
CA GLY A 7 -9.98 4.71 6.18
C GLY A 7 -8.83 4.26 5.27
N LEU A 8 -7.61 4.15 5.81
CA LEU A 8 -6.46 3.55 5.15
C LEU A 8 -6.46 2.04 5.33
N TYR A 9 -5.83 1.34 4.40
CA TYR A 9 -5.43 -0.06 4.51
C TYR A 9 -3.98 -0.16 4.96
N HIS A 10 -3.59 -1.31 5.48
CA HIS A 10 -2.23 -1.63 5.88
C HIS A 10 -1.24 -1.35 4.74
N ASP A 11 -1.59 -1.75 3.51
CA ASP A 11 -0.74 -1.59 2.33
C ASP A 11 -0.60 -0.13 1.86
N ASP A 12 -1.43 0.80 2.35
CA ASP A 12 -1.25 2.24 2.12
C ASP A 12 -0.10 2.82 2.96
N LEU A 13 0.36 2.09 4.01
CA LEU A 13 1.36 2.56 4.96
C LEU A 13 2.80 2.12 4.65
N TYR A 14 3.01 1.43 3.52
CA TYR A 14 4.36 1.07 3.11
C TYR A 14 5.23 2.31 2.86
N TYR A 15 6.47 2.27 3.33
CA TYR A 15 7.47 3.27 2.98
C TYR A 15 7.80 3.17 1.49
N GLU A 16 7.93 4.30 0.81
CA GLU A 16 8.23 4.38 -0.61
C GLU A 16 9.70 4.02 -0.88
N THR A 17 10.00 2.72 -0.92
CA THR A 17 11.26 2.20 -1.47
C THR A 17 11.13 1.96 -2.97
N PRO A 18 12.22 1.84 -3.73
CA PRO A 18 12.17 1.51 -5.16
C PRO A 18 11.37 0.24 -5.48
N GLU A 19 11.40 -0.75 -4.58
CA GLU A 19 10.61 -1.98 -4.75
C GLU A 19 9.11 -1.74 -4.57
N VAL A 20 8.72 -0.87 -3.63
CA VAL A 20 7.33 -0.48 -3.39
C VAL A 20 6.81 0.39 -4.53
N GLU A 21 7.61 1.33 -5.03
CA GLU A 21 7.27 2.15 -6.20
C GLU A 21 7.01 1.29 -7.44
N GLU A 22 7.90 0.33 -7.72
CA GLU A 22 7.71 -0.61 -8.83
C GLU A 22 6.50 -1.52 -8.63
N ALA A 23 6.26 -1.99 -7.40
CA ALA A 23 5.07 -2.76 -7.07
C ALA A 23 3.78 -1.97 -7.29
N VAL A 24 3.74 -0.70 -6.88
CA VAL A 24 2.60 0.20 -7.12
C VAL A 24 2.40 0.44 -8.62
N ARG A 25 3.48 0.63 -9.38
CA ARG A 25 3.43 0.81 -10.85
C ARG A 25 2.79 -0.38 -11.57
N ARG A 26 3.00 -1.60 -11.05
CA ARG A 26 2.45 -2.85 -11.61
C ARG A 26 0.98 -3.10 -11.28
N LEU A 27 0.42 -2.40 -10.29
CA LEU A 27 -0.98 -2.57 -9.91
C LEU A 27 -1.93 -2.23 -11.07
N PRO A 28 -3.12 -2.86 -11.14
CA PRO A 28 -4.20 -2.37 -11.98
C PRO A 28 -4.53 -0.90 -11.68
N ARG A 29 -4.81 -0.12 -12.72
CA ARG A 29 -5.06 1.33 -12.60
C ARG A 29 -6.15 1.66 -11.59
N GLU A 30 -7.25 0.90 -11.58
CA GLU A 30 -8.36 1.09 -10.63
C GLU A 30 -7.92 0.98 -9.17
N ILE A 31 -7.00 0.05 -8.88
CA ILE A 31 -6.46 -0.16 -7.53
C ILE A 31 -5.49 0.98 -7.16
N GLN A 32 -4.68 1.45 -8.12
CA GLN A 32 -3.81 2.61 -7.92
C GLN A 32 -4.64 3.87 -7.59
N ASP A 33 -5.68 4.14 -8.38
CA ASP A 33 -6.55 5.29 -8.18
C ASP A 33 -7.27 5.22 -6.81
N ALA A 34 -7.75 4.03 -6.43
CA ALA A 34 -8.34 3.80 -5.11
C ALA A 34 -7.34 4.01 -3.96
N ARG A 35 -6.09 3.58 -4.12
CA ARG A 35 -4.99 3.85 -3.17
C ARG A 35 -4.74 5.35 -3.03
N VAL A 36 -4.61 6.06 -4.15
CA VAL A 36 -4.38 7.52 -4.15
C VAL A 36 -5.52 8.24 -3.44
N TYR A 37 -6.77 7.87 -3.73
CA TYR A 37 -7.94 8.44 -3.06
C TYR A 37 -7.90 8.24 -1.53
N ARG A 38 -7.60 7.03 -1.04
CA ARG A 38 -7.50 6.77 0.40
C ARG A 38 -6.41 7.61 1.06
N ILE A 39 -5.23 7.69 0.44
CA ILE A 39 -4.10 8.48 0.95
C ILE A 39 -4.44 9.98 0.97
N GLN A 40 -5.02 10.53 -0.10
CA GLN A 40 -5.44 11.93 -0.16
C GLN A 40 -6.49 12.27 0.90
N ARG A 41 -7.49 11.40 1.07
CA ARG A 41 -8.51 11.55 2.11
C ARG A 41 -7.89 11.53 3.51
N ALA A 42 -6.99 10.58 3.78
CA ALA A 42 -6.31 10.47 5.06
C ALA A 42 -5.44 11.71 5.34
N PHE A 43 -4.75 12.22 4.32
CA PHE A 43 -3.96 13.44 4.43
C PHE A 43 -4.83 14.67 4.76
N GLN A 44 -5.96 14.83 4.07
CA GLN A 44 -6.91 15.92 4.35
C GLN A 44 -7.41 15.86 5.80
N LEU A 45 -7.84 14.68 6.26
CA LEU A 45 -8.30 14.45 7.63
C LEU A 45 -7.21 14.73 8.67
N SER A 46 -5.96 14.36 8.35
CA SER A 46 -4.81 14.64 9.21
C SER A 46 -4.56 16.14 9.35
N ILE A 47 -4.66 16.91 8.26
CA ILE A 47 -4.51 18.37 8.28
C ILE A 47 -5.62 19.02 9.09
N SER A 48 -6.86 18.57 8.94
CA SER A 48 -8.01 19.11 9.67
C SER A 48 -8.13 18.59 11.10
N HIS A 49 -7.18 17.76 11.58
CA HIS A 49 -7.24 17.09 12.88
C HIS A 49 -8.58 16.38 13.13
N SER A 50 -9.20 15.84 12.07
CA SER A 50 -10.49 15.17 12.11
C SER A 50 -10.36 13.70 11.75
N LEU A 51 -11.36 12.91 12.10
CA LEU A 51 -11.44 11.48 11.79
C LEU A 51 -12.67 11.18 10.96
N LEU A 52 -12.67 10.02 10.28
CA LEU A 52 -13.88 9.53 9.63
C LEU A 52 -14.97 9.17 10.67
N PRO A 53 -16.26 9.19 10.28
CA PRO A 53 -17.32 8.50 11.01
C PRO A 53 -16.95 7.04 11.26
N LYS A 54 -17.39 6.45 12.39
CA LYS A 54 -16.99 5.08 12.79
C LYS A 54 -17.41 4.03 11.78
N GLU A 55 -18.50 4.29 11.07
CA GLU A 55 -19.10 3.43 10.04
C GLU A 55 -18.22 3.33 8.80
N GLU A 56 -17.39 4.34 8.55
CA GLU A 56 -16.44 4.41 7.43
C GLU A 56 -15.03 3.95 7.79
N TRP A 57 -14.81 3.52 9.03
CA TRP A 57 -13.51 3.00 9.43
C TRP A 57 -13.24 1.68 8.72
N THR A 58 -12.00 1.50 8.28
CA THR A 58 -11.56 0.26 7.65
C THR A 58 -11.87 -0.93 8.57
N LYS A 59 -12.66 -1.88 8.03
CA LYS A 59 -12.90 -3.24 8.52
C LYS A 59 -11.57 -3.94 8.82
N PHE A 60 -11.35 -4.53 9.99
CA PHE A 60 -10.15 -5.36 10.20
C PHE A 60 -10.11 -6.54 9.21
N GLU A 61 -11.26 -7.19 9.01
CA GLU A 61 -11.42 -8.26 8.03
C GLU A 61 -11.18 -7.76 6.60
N ASP A 62 -11.71 -6.58 6.27
CA ASP A 62 -11.50 -5.95 4.96
C ASP A 62 -10.01 -5.65 4.73
N ASP A 63 -9.29 -5.13 5.73
CA ASP A 63 -7.86 -4.83 5.63
C ASP A 63 -7.00 -6.09 5.44
N LEU A 64 -7.34 -7.17 6.14
CA LEU A 64 -6.69 -8.47 5.97
C LEU A 64 -6.91 -9.05 4.57
N ASN A 65 -8.13 -8.94 4.04
CA ASN A 65 -8.48 -9.47 2.73
C ASN A 65 -7.93 -8.59 1.59
N ASN A 66 -7.69 -7.30 1.84
CA ASN A 66 -7.22 -6.34 0.84
C ASN A 66 -5.72 -6.03 0.97
N ARG A 67 -4.89 -7.07 1.13
CA ARG A 67 -3.42 -7.01 0.99
C ARG A 67 -3.03 -6.92 -0.48
N TYR A 68 -3.49 -5.87 -1.16
CA TYR A 68 -3.42 -5.73 -2.62
C TYR A 68 -1.99 -5.50 -3.14
N LEU A 69 -1.05 -5.04 -2.30
CA LEU A 69 0.30 -4.67 -2.72
C LEU A 69 1.34 -5.74 -2.38
N GLN A 70 1.10 -6.55 -1.33
CA GLN A 70 2.05 -7.53 -0.82
C GLN A 70 2.61 -8.46 -1.90
N LYS A 71 1.73 -9.04 -2.72
CA LYS A 71 2.12 -9.97 -3.79
C LYS A 71 3.11 -9.34 -4.77
N TYR A 72 2.86 -8.09 -5.19
CA TYR A 72 3.70 -7.37 -6.14
C TYR A 72 5.05 -7.00 -5.52
N ILE A 73 5.08 -6.63 -4.24
CA ILE A 73 6.35 -6.38 -3.53
C ILE A 73 7.20 -7.65 -3.49
N ASP A 74 6.60 -8.81 -3.21
CA ASP A 74 7.32 -10.08 -3.13
C ASP A 74 7.86 -10.51 -4.50
N GLU A 75 7.08 -10.32 -5.57
CA GLU A 75 7.54 -10.52 -6.95
C GLU A 75 8.76 -9.64 -7.29
N VAL A 76 8.67 -8.33 -7.04
CA VAL A 76 9.77 -7.39 -7.32
C VAL A 76 11.04 -7.73 -6.52
N LYS A 77 10.88 -8.10 -5.25
CA LYS A 77 12.02 -8.51 -4.40
C LYS A 77 12.67 -9.80 -4.89
N ASN A 78 11.87 -10.77 -5.34
CA ASN A 78 12.40 -12.02 -5.89
C ASN A 78 13.16 -11.79 -7.19
N GLU A 79 12.61 -11.02 -8.12
CA GLU A 79 13.30 -10.64 -9.38
C GLU A 79 14.62 -9.92 -9.10
N LYS A 80 14.63 -8.99 -8.13
CA LYS A 80 15.85 -8.28 -7.72
C LYS A 80 16.89 -9.25 -7.17
N LYS A 81 16.47 -10.18 -6.29
CA LYS A 81 17.34 -11.20 -5.70
C LYS A 81 17.92 -12.13 -6.78
N GLU A 82 17.12 -12.57 -7.73
CA GLU A 82 17.56 -13.41 -8.85
C GLU A 82 18.61 -12.69 -9.70
N ARG A 83 18.37 -11.42 -10.04
CA ARG A 83 19.34 -10.59 -10.77
C ARG A 83 20.65 -10.41 -10.01
N ASP A 84 20.58 -10.15 -8.71
CA ASP A 84 21.75 -9.97 -7.86
C ASP A 84 22.55 -11.27 -7.69
N LEU A 85 21.86 -12.42 -7.65
CA LEU A 85 22.50 -13.74 -7.63
C LEU A 85 23.19 -14.03 -8.97
N TRP A 86 22.52 -13.77 -10.10
CA TRP A 86 23.08 -13.98 -11.42
C TRP A 86 24.34 -13.14 -11.66
N ALA A 87 24.33 -11.87 -11.21
CA ALA A 87 25.45 -10.95 -11.28
C ALA A 87 26.63 -11.29 -10.32
N LYS A 88 26.42 -12.16 -9.33
CA LYS A 88 27.49 -12.66 -8.45
C LYS A 88 28.11 -13.97 -8.95
N MET A 89 27.38 -14.71 -9.79
CA MET A 89 27.82 -15.98 -10.35
C MET A 89 28.62 -15.83 -11.65
N HIS A 90 28.58 -14.65 -12.25
CA HIS A 90 29.33 -14.25 -13.46
C HIS A 90 30.16 -13.01 -13.15
#